data_AF-A0A661XVE7-F1
#
_entry.id   AF-A0A661XVE7-F1
#
_cell.length_a   1.000
_cell.length_b   1.000
_cell.length_c   1.000
_cell.angle_alpha   90.00
_cell.angle_beta   90.00
_cell.angle_gamma   90.00
#
_symmetry.space_group_name_H-M   'P 1'
#
loop_
_entity.id
_entity.type
_entity.pdbx_description
1 polymer ?
#
loop_
_entity_poly.entity_id
_entity_poly.type
_entity_poly.pdbx_seq_one_letter_code
_entity_poly.pdbx_strand_id
1 'polypeptide(L)'
;VLNGFKLEVATLGENGVTEKDIIVHDAHEEDSTLHMMLAKLRMPMVTGVIRAFKDDTFEIRLKKQVEGIERTSKFKSVNDLFASGETYELKRRDNGK
;
A
#
# COMPACT_ATOMS: atom_id res chain seq x y z
N VAL A 1 -17.98 22.55 2.52
CA VAL A 1 -18.85 21.82 1.55
C VAL A 1 -18.00 21.36 0.37
N LEU A 2 -18.42 20.31 -0.33
CA LEU A 2 -17.76 19.87 -1.57
C LEU A 2 -18.46 20.52 -2.76
N ASN A 3 -17.74 21.35 -3.53
CA ASN A 3 -18.26 21.91 -4.78
C ASN A 3 -17.50 21.27 -5.96
N GLY A 4 -18.10 20.24 -6.55
CA GLY A 4 -17.44 19.40 -7.55
C GLY A 4 -16.22 18.68 -6.96
N PHE A 5 -15.01 19.10 -7.35
CA PHE A 5 -13.74 18.54 -6.87
C PHE A 5 -12.94 19.50 -5.97
N LYS A 6 -13.57 20.57 -5.45
CA LYS A 6 -12.92 21.56 -4.59
C LYS A 6 -13.63 21.66 -3.24
N LEU A 7 -12.83 21.85 -2.19
CA LEU A 7 -13.33 22.22 -0.87
C LEU A 7 -13.64 23.71 -0.82
N GLU A 8 -14.83 24.05 -0.34
CA GLU A 8 -15.26 25.41 -0.10
C GLU A 8 -15.65 25.61 1.36
N VAL A 9 -15.29 26.78 1.88
CA VAL A 9 -15.66 27.26 3.21
C VAL A 9 -17.11 27.74 3.13
N ALA A 10 -17.95 27.24 4.02
CA ALA A 10 -19.35 27.63 4.08
C ALA A 10 -19.76 27.90 5.53
N THR A 11 -20.69 28.84 5.70
CA THR A 11 -21.34 29.13 6.98
C THR A 11 -22.65 28.37 7.05
N LEU A 12 -22.95 27.74 8.19
CA LEU A 12 -24.24 27.08 8.42
C LEU A 12 -25.39 28.09 8.33
N GLY A 13 -26.44 27.76 7.58
CA GLY A 13 -27.62 28.61 7.42
C GLY A 13 -27.49 29.71 6.34
N GLU A 14 -26.31 29.90 5.76
CA GLU A 14 -26.11 30.77 4.59
C GLU A 14 -26.15 29.96 3.29
N ASN A 15 -26.62 30.56 2.19
CA ASN A 15 -26.71 29.92 0.87
C ASN A 15 -27.44 28.57 0.83
N GLY A 16 -28.33 28.31 1.79
CA GLY A 16 -29.07 27.04 1.90
C GLY A 16 -28.24 25.85 2.41
N VAL A 17 -27.03 26.09 2.94
CA VAL A 17 -26.15 25.04 3.46
C VAL A 17 -26.66 24.50 4.78
N THR A 18 -26.90 23.20 4.83
CA THR A 18 -27.33 22.45 6.03
C THR A 18 -26.20 21.58 6.58
N GLU A 19 -26.38 21.00 7.77
CA GLU A 19 -25.40 20.07 8.36
C GLU A 19 -25.12 18.87 7.45
N LYS A 20 -26.08 18.47 6.61
CA LYS A 20 -25.93 17.36 5.66
C LYS A 20 -24.93 17.64 4.54
N ASP A 21 -24.66 18.92 4.28
CA ASP A 21 -23.75 19.36 3.22
C ASP A 21 -22.30 19.51 3.74
N ILE A 22 -22.12 19.44 5.07
CA ILE A 22 -20.81 19.53 5.72
C ILE A 22 -20.09 18.18 5.63
N ILE A 23 -18.86 18.24 5.15
CA ILE A 23 -17.97 17.08 5.09
C ILE A 23 -17.38 16.85 6.48
N VAL A 24 -17.48 15.62 6.95
CA VAL A 24 -16.85 15.17 8.20
C VAL A 24 -15.51 14.51 7.87
N HIS A 25 -14.45 14.93 8.55
CA HIS A 25 -13.12 14.36 8.40
C HIS A 25 -12.93 13.16 9.34
N ASP A 26 -12.44 12.04 8.80
CA ASP A 26 -11.94 10.89 9.56
C ASP A 26 -10.49 10.59 9.18
N ALA A 27 -9.58 10.80 10.12
CA ALA A 27 -8.15 10.55 9.91
C ALA A 27 -7.81 9.08 9.58
N HIS A 28 -8.67 8.13 9.94
CA HIS A 28 -8.46 6.69 9.71
C HIS A 28 -9.11 6.18 8.43
N GLU A 29 -9.68 7.06 7.59
CA GLU A 29 -10.24 6.66 6.30
C GLU A 29 -9.12 6.17 5.35
N GLU A 30 -9.35 5.04 4.69
CA GLU A 30 -8.40 4.45 3.74
C GLU A 30 -8.23 5.36 2.52
N ASP A 31 -9.32 5.90 1.99
CA ASP A 31 -9.28 6.86 0.89
C ASP A 31 -8.54 8.16 1.32
N SER A 32 -7.47 8.48 0.60
CA SER A 32 -6.64 9.66 0.89
C SER A 32 -7.13 10.96 0.25
N THR A 33 -8.22 10.92 -0.52
CA THR A 33 -8.73 12.05 -1.31
C THR A 33 -9.05 13.25 -0.43
N LEU A 34 -9.88 13.08 0.60
CA LEU A 34 -10.24 14.17 1.52
C LEU A 34 -9.02 14.70 2.28
N HIS A 35 -8.16 13.79 2.75
CA HIS A 35 -6.91 14.16 3.41
C HIS A 35 -6.02 15.05 2.55
N MET A 36 -5.91 14.71 1.27
CA MET A 36 -5.12 15.48 0.32
C MET A 36 -5.75 16.84 0.00
N MET A 37 -7.08 16.91 -0.06
CA MET A 37 -7.81 18.17 -0.22
C MET A 37 -7.59 19.10 1.00
N LEU A 38 -7.68 18.54 2.22
CA LEU A 38 -7.43 19.28 3.46
C LEU A 38 -5.98 19.77 3.56
N ALA A 39 -5.00 18.95 3.19
CA ALA A 39 -3.59 19.34 3.18
C ALA A 39 -3.26 20.46 2.17
N LYS A 40 -4.05 20.58 1.10
CA LYS A 40 -3.91 21.64 0.08
C LYS A 40 -4.75 22.88 0.38
N LEU A 41 -5.57 22.87 1.42
CA LEU A 41 -6.42 23.99 1.78
C LEU A 41 -5.55 25.15 2.29
N ARG A 42 -5.69 26.34 1.69
CA ARG A 42 -4.94 27.53 2.10
C ARG A 42 -5.53 28.21 3.32
N MET A 43 -6.83 28.48 3.27
CA MET A 43 -7.57 29.19 4.32
C MET A 43 -8.99 28.61 4.42
N PRO A 44 -9.47 28.28 5.64
CA PRO A 44 -8.70 28.23 6.89
C PRO A 44 -7.58 27.17 6.82
N MET A 45 -6.52 27.36 7.61
CA MET A 45 -5.44 26.37 7.71
C MET A 45 -5.91 25.18 8.57
N VAL A 46 -5.80 23.98 8.04
CA VAL A 46 -6.13 22.74 8.78
C VAL A 46 -4.97 22.40 9.71
N THR A 47 -5.26 22.10 10.98
CA THR A 47 -4.27 21.74 12.00
C THR A 47 -4.66 20.43 12.69
N GLY A 48 -3.69 19.76 13.32
CA GLY A 48 -3.90 18.47 13.98
C GLY A 48 -3.54 17.26 13.10
N VAL A 49 -4.08 16.10 13.41
CA VAL A 49 -3.83 14.86 12.67
C VAL A 49 -4.72 14.84 11.42
N ILE A 50 -4.12 15.12 10.26
CA ILE A 50 -4.85 15.07 8.99
C ILE A 50 -5.06 13.62 8.54
N ARG A 51 -4.07 12.73 8.68
CA ARG A 51 -4.20 11.32 8.25
C ARG A 51 -3.43 10.37 9.19
N ALA A 52 -4.08 9.28 9.58
CA ALA A 52 -3.56 8.22 10.44
C ALA A 52 -4.20 6.86 10.06
N PHE A 53 -3.99 6.42 8.82
CA PHE A 53 -4.49 5.12 8.36
C PHE A 53 -3.50 3.99 8.65
N LYS A 54 -4.01 2.82 9.03
CA LYS A 54 -3.20 1.63 9.30
C LYS A 54 -3.04 0.82 8.01
N ASP A 55 -1.80 0.69 7.56
CA ASP A 55 -1.44 -0.11 6.39
C ASP A 55 -0.17 -0.91 6.66
N ASP A 56 0.05 -1.97 5.88
CA ASP A 56 1.30 -2.73 5.92
C ASP A 56 2.48 -1.81 5.56
N THR A 57 3.53 -1.89 6.37
CA THR A 57 4.80 -1.24 6.04
C THR A 57 5.42 -1.88 4.81
N PHE A 58 6.33 -1.15 4.17
CA PHE A 58 7.12 -1.65 3.05
C PHE A 58 7.76 -3.01 3.36
N GLU A 59 8.38 -3.17 4.53
CA GLU A 59 9.04 -4.41 4.95
C GLU A 59 8.07 -5.60 5.04
N ILE A 60 6.87 -5.38 5.57
CA ILE A 60 5.85 -6.42 5.68
C ILE A 60 5.41 -6.85 4.27
N ARG A 61 5.17 -5.89 3.37
CA ARG A 61 4.79 -6.16 1.98
C ARG A 61 5.88 -6.90 1.23
N LEU A 62 7.13 -6.49 1.38
CA LEU A 62 8.29 -7.14 0.77
C LEU A 62 8.41 -8.59 1.21
N LYS A 63 8.33 -8.84 2.53
CA LYS A 63 8.39 -10.19 3.08
C LYS A 63 7.26 -11.08 2.54
N LYS A 64 6.02 -10.58 2.52
CA LYS A 64 4.87 -11.30 1.93
C LYS A 64 5.10 -11.66 0.47
N GLN A 65 5.69 -10.75 -0.31
CA GLN A 65 6.02 -10.99 -1.71
C GLN A 65 7.06 -12.08 -1.88
N VAL A 66 8.16 -12.03 -1.12
CA VAL A 66 9.22 -13.04 -1.14
C VAL A 66 8.66 -14.41 -0.77
N GLU A 67 7.94 -14.52 0.35
CA GLU A 67 7.32 -15.78 0.78
C GLU A 67 6.34 -16.35 -0.25
N GLY A 68 5.57 -15.49 -0.92
CA GLY A 68 4.67 -15.90 -2.00
C GLY A 68 5.42 -16.52 -3.17
N ILE A 69 6.54 -15.91 -3.58
CA ILE A 69 7.40 -16.42 -4.65
C ILE A 69 8.08 -17.73 -4.23
N GLU A 70 8.61 -17.83 -3.01
CA GLU A 70 9.24 -19.05 -2.50
C GLU A 70 8.27 -20.24 -2.47
N ARG A 71 7.00 -20.01 -2.10
CA ARG A 71 5.95 -21.05 -2.10
C ARG A 71 5.62 -21.51 -3.51
N THR A 72 5.48 -20.57 -4.45
CA THR A 72 5.06 -20.85 -5.84
C THR A 72 6.19 -21.26 -6.78
N SER A 73 7.44 -20.97 -6.41
CA SER A 73 8.62 -21.29 -7.22
C SER A 73 8.73 -22.79 -7.47
N LYS A 74 9.01 -23.15 -8.74
CA LYS A 74 9.30 -24.52 -9.16
C LYS A 74 10.63 -25.04 -8.59
N PHE A 75 11.57 -24.13 -8.31
CA PHE A 75 12.87 -24.46 -7.75
C PHE A 75 12.84 -24.20 -6.25
N LYS A 76 13.12 -25.23 -5.44
CA LYS A 76 13.15 -25.14 -3.98
C LYS A 76 14.56 -24.98 -3.44
N SER A 77 15.55 -25.32 -4.25
CA SER A 77 16.97 -25.10 -3.94
C SER A 77 17.72 -24.54 -5.14
N VAL A 78 18.89 -23.96 -4.86
CA VAL A 78 19.85 -23.52 -5.89
C VAL A 78 20.33 -24.72 -6.73
N ASN A 79 20.42 -25.90 -6.13
CA ASN A 79 20.77 -27.13 -6.85
C ASN A 79 19.66 -27.52 -7.83
N ASP A 80 18.39 -27.39 -7.45
CA ASP A 80 17.26 -27.66 -8.36
C ASP A 80 17.29 -26.71 -9.56
N LEU A 81 17.63 -25.44 -9.32
CA LEU A 81 17.80 -24.44 -10.37
C LEU A 81 18.91 -24.85 -11.34
N PHE A 82 20.09 -25.23 -10.81
CA PHE A 82 21.21 -25.64 -11.66
C PHE A 82 20.95 -26.97 -12.39
N ALA A 83 20.27 -27.92 -11.74
CA ALA A 83 19.91 -29.21 -12.32
C ALA A 83 18.75 -29.13 -13.33
N SER A 84 18.03 -28.00 -13.39
CA SER A 84 16.93 -27.80 -14.34
C SER A 84 17.38 -27.56 -15.79
N GLY A 85 18.67 -27.30 -16.01
CA GLY A 85 19.29 -27.22 -17.32
C GLY A 85 19.88 -28.55 -17.79
N GLU A 86 20.66 -28.51 -18.87
CA GLU A 86 21.43 -29.66 -19.38
C GLU A 86 22.59 -29.96 -18.41
N THR A 87 22.39 -30.90 -17.49
CA THR A 87 23.41 -31.34 -16.51
C THR A 87 23.72 -32.83 -16.64
N TYR A 88 24.94 -33.24 -16.28
CA TYR A 88 25.41 -34.62 -16.33
C TYR A 88 26.08 -35.03 -15.03
N GLU A 89 25.71 -36.20 -14.49
CA GLU A 89 26.31 -36.77 -13.29
C GLU A 89 27.56 -37.60 -13.63
N LEU A 90 28.71 -37.22 -13.05
CA LEU A 90 29.94 -37.97 -13.18
C LEU A 90 30.01 -39.06 -12.09
N LYS A 91 29.90 -40.33 -12.48
CA LYS A 91 30.19 -41.43 -11.55
C LYS A 91 31.71 -41.54 -11.34
N ARG A 92 32.16 -41.29 -10.12
CA ARG A 92 33.54 -41.59 -9.72
C ARG A 92 33.75 -43.10 -9.79
N ARG A 93 34.80 -43.56 -10.46
CA ARG A 93 35.24 -44.96 -10.35
C ARG A 93 35.74 -45.17 -8.93
N ASP A 94 35.08 -46.04 -8.18
CA ASP A 94 35.62 -46.60 -6.95
C ASP A 94 36.84 -47.44 -7.34
N ASN A 95 38.04 -46.91 -7.12
CA ASN A 95 39.27 -47.67 -7.21
C ASN A 95 39.35 -48.58 -5.98
N GLY A 96 38.54 -49.63 -5.97
CA GLY A 96 38.75 -50.81 -5.16
C GLY A 96 39.83 -51.67 -5.82
N LYS A 97 41.05 -51.56 -5.27
CA LYS A 97 42.35 -52.14 -5.70
C LYS A 97 43.22 -51.23 -6.54
#